data_AF-A0A5N5KRA3-F1
#
_entry.id   AF-A0A5N5KRA3-F1
#
_cell.length_a   1.000
_cell.length_b   1.000
_cell.length_c   1.000
_cell.angle_alpha   90.00
_cell.angle_beta   90.00
_cell.angle_gamma   90.00
#
_symmetry.space_group_name_H-M   'P 1'
#
loop_
_entity.id
_entity.type
_entity.pdbx_description
1 polymer ?
#
loop_
_entity_poly.entity_id
_entity_poly.type
_entity_poly.pdbx_seq_one_letter_code
_entity_poly.pdbx_strand_id
1 'polypeptide(L)'
;MARLTNSPIPLIATMLLLASCYLTLLVQGAALTRPNPFALTGSSSSSLVTIAERSTNIPGEQPDHATSLEGPPCCFAASCLSWELDNSGRILEGVCWNKKDQRGHWDKVESRLDLSNCVGNFDGVLVAAANGAYSQSCSQCSLSGTTLTCLCKTPKGTPGSKATVDLNAFVQDYNGRLKCFDYVSGGAD
;
A
#
# COMPACT_ATOMS: atom_id res chain seq x y z
N MET A 1 18.66 50.92 -32.36
CA MET A 1 19.87 50.71 -31.54
C MET A 1 19.66 51.38 -30.19
N ALA A 2 19.37 50.60 -29.16
CA ALA A 2 19.38 51.05 -27.77
C ALA A 2 19.93 49.90 -26.92
N ARG A 3 21.06 50.16 -26.26
CA ARG A 3 21.80 49.19 -25.43
C ARG A 3 21.11 49.08 -24.06
N LEU A 4 20.68 47.89 -23.67
CA LEU A 4 20.32 47.57 -22.30
C LEU A 4 21.57 47.04 -21.59
N THR A 5 22.07 47.81 -20.63
CA THR A 5 23.19 47.43 -19.76
C THR A 5 22.69 46.62 -18.58
N ASN A 6 23.27 45.43 -18.41
CA ASN A 6 23.20 44.61 -17.20
C ASN A 6 23.72 45.37 -15.96
N SER A 7 23.06 45.20 -14.82
CA SER A 7 23.72 45.23 -13.51
C SER A 7 23.02 44.29 -12.52
N PRO A 8 23.78 43.48 -11.76
CA PRO A 8 23.26 42.46 -10.85
C PRO A 8 22.86 43.05 -9.48
N ILE A 9 21.73 42.57 -8.95
CA ILE A 9 21.20 42.93 -7.63
C ILE A 9 21.82 41.99 -6.57
N PRO A 10 22.37 42.50 -5.45
CA PRO A 10 23.04 41.68 -4.44
C PRO A 10 22.07 40.92 -3.51
N LEU A 11 22.36 39.62 -3.38
CA LEU A 11 21.78 38.61 -2.49
C LEU A 11 22.29 38.74 -1.04
N ILE A 12 21.85 39.71 -0.24
CA ILE A 12 22.10 39.67 1.22
C ILE A 12 21.00 40.45 1.97
N ALA A 13 19.81 39.85 2.22
CA ALA A 13 18.86 40.36 3.24
C ALA A 13 17.61 39.47 3.45
N THR A 14 17.73 38.19 3.83
CA THR A 14 16.56 37.39 4.29
C THR A 14 16.96 36.26 5.25
N MET A 15 17.88 36.54 6.19
CA MET A 15 18.33 35.59 7.23
C MET A 15 18.20 36.18 8.64
N LEU A 16 17.06 36.78 8.96
CA LEU A 16 16.65 37.16 10.32
C LEU A 16 15.14 37.33 10.32
N LEU A 17 14.44 36.67 11.27
CA LEU A 17 12.99 36.35 11.36
C LEU A 17 12.79 34.87 10.97
N LEU A 18 12.85 33.88 11.86
CA LEU A 18 11.96 33.67 13.00
C LEU A 18 12.63 32.72 14.02
N ALA A 19 13.57 33.24 14.82
CA ALA A 19 14.06 32.57 16.02
C ALA A 19 13.23 33.06 17.22
N SER A 20 11.99 32.60 17.33
CA SER A 20 11.10 32.95 18.45
C SER A 20 10.00 31.90 18.63
N CYS A 21 10.39 30.63 18.75
CA CYS A 21 9.47 29.54 19.08
C CYS A 21 10.08 28.57 20.11
N TYR A 22 10.84 29.11 21.06
CA TYR A 22 11.16 28.42 22.31
C TYR A 22 10.58 29.22 23.46
N LEU A 23 10.00 28.50 24.42
CA LEU A 23 9.65 28.94 25.78
C LEU A 23 8.16 29.24 26.06
N THR A 24 7.35 28.17 26.15
CA THR A 24 6.22 27.90 27.08
C THR A 24 5.50 26.66 26.51
N LEU A 25 5.22 25.54 27.18
CA LEU A 25 4.97 25.22 28.58
C LEU A 25 5.64 23.87 28.94
N LEU A 26 6.30 23.83 30.09
CA LEU A 26 6.36 22.65 30.95
C LEU A 26 5.24 22.79 32.00
N VAL A 27 4.90 21.67 32.63
CA VAL A 27 4.05 21.50 33.84
C VAL A 27 2.62 21.04 33.55
N GLN A 28 2.41 19.72 33.54
CA GLN A 28 1.64 19.02 34.60
C GLN A 28 1.71 17.50 34.41
N GLY A 29 2.43 16.86 35.32
CA GLY A 29 2.22 15.46 35.64
C GLY A 29 1.02 15.32 36.57
N ALA A 30 0.15 14.36 36.28
CA ALA A 30 -0.74 13.75 37.26
C ALA A 30 -1.04 12.33 36.79
N ALA A 31 -0.44 11.37 37.50
CA ALA A 31 -0.77 9.95 37.42
C ALA A 31 -2.20 9.74 37.94
N LEU A 32 -3.03 9.00 37.21
CA LEU A 32 -4.16 8.26 37.77
C LEU A 32 -4.29 6.92 37.05
N THR A 33 -3.60 5.93 37.61
CA THR A 33 -4.00 4.52 37.49
C THR A 33 -5.33 4.34 38.21
N ARG A 34 -6.34 3.82 37.50
CA ARG A 34 -7.48 3.20 38.16
C ARG A 34 -8.01 1.98 37.39
N PRO A 35 -8.57 1.01 38.12
CA PRO A 35 -8.47 -0.41 37.81
C PRO A 35 -9.56 -0.92 36.89
N ASN A 36 -9.23 -2.06 36.30
CA ASN A 36 -10.10 -3.04 35.69
C ASN A 36 -11.09 -3.61 36.73
N PRO A 37 -12.41 -3.60 36.49
CA PRO A 37 -13.32 -4.53 37.13
C PRO A 37 -14.20 -5.25 36.11
N PHE A 38 -14.75 -6.38 36.54
CA PHE A 38 -15.65 -7.28 35.81
C PHE A 38 -14.99 -8.41 35.01
N ALA A 39 -14.43 -9.35 35.78
CA ALA A 39 -14.76 -10.75 35.58
C ALA A 39 -15.96 -11.11 36.48
N LEU A 40 -17.06 -11.54 35.88
CA LEU A 40 -18.14 -12.36 36.48
C LEU A 40 -18.74 -13.20 35.32
N THR A 41 -18.39 -14.49 35.23
CA THR A 41 -19.21 -15.65 35.64
C THR A 41 -20.59 -15.76 34.97
N GLY A 42 -20.82 -16.90 34.29
CA GLY A 42 -22.08 -17.63 34.44
C GLY A 42 -23.00 -17.77 33.22
N SER A 43 -22.90 -18.95 32.59
CA SER A 43 -24.01 -19.88 32.29
C SER A 43 -25.12 -19.50 31.28
N SER A 44 -25.05 -20.18 30.13
CA SER A 44 -26.11 -21.00 29.50
C SER A 44 -27.59 -20.55 29.60
N SER A 45 -28.19 -20.22 28.45
CA SER A 45 -29.25 -21.02 27.82
C SER A 45 -29.93 -20.31 26.64
N SER A 46 -30.00 -21.04 25.54
CA SER A 46 -31.03 -21.09 24.50
C SER A 46 -31.96 -19.90 24.29
N SER A 47 -31.89 -19.30 23.10
CA SER A 47 -33.07 -18.89 22.34
C SER A 47 -32.74 -18.89 20.84
N LEU A 48 -33.33 -19.85 20.13
CA LEU A 48 -33.46 -19.86 18.69
C LEU A 48 -34.33 -18.66 18.29
N VAL A 49 -33.74 -17.67 17.64
CA VAL A 49 -34.49 -16.65 16.90
C VAL A 49 -34.29 -16.94 15.42
N THR A 50 -35.28 -17.61 14.84
CA THR A 50 -35.45 -17.75 13.40
C THR A 50 -35.89 -16.40 12.84
N ILE A 51 -34.95 -15.62 12.29
CA ILE A 51 -35.29 -14.49 11.42
C ILE A 51 -35.10 -14.99 9.99
N ALA A 52 -36.23 -15.24 9.33
CA ALA A 52 -36.27 -15.45 7.89
C ALA A 52 -36.01 -14.10 7.21
N GLU A 53 -34.74 -13.81 6.90
CA GLU A 53 -34.41 -12.67 6.06
C GLU A 53 -34.66 -13.05 4.61
N ARG A 54 -35.83 -12.57 4.17
CA ARG A 54 -36.32 -12.47 2.82
C ARG A 54 -35.23 -11.94 1.89
N SER A 55 -34.62 -12.84 1.14
CA SER A 55 -33.74 -12.52 0.02
C SER A 55 -34.55 -11.83 -1.08
N THR A 56 -34.51 -10.51 -1.11
CA THR A 56 -34.87 -9.73 -2.29
C THR A 56 -33.63 -9.55 -3.13
N ASN A 57 -33.58 -10.26 -4.25
CA ASN A 57 -32.74 -9.97 -5.41
C ASN A 57 -32.69 -8.46 -5.68
N ILE A 58 -31.50 -7.86 -5.56
CA ILE A 58 -31.15 -6.62 -6.26
C ILE A 58 -30.04 -6.99 -7.26
N PRO A 59 -30.32 -6.95 -8.57
CA PRO A 59 -29.30 -7.08 -9.59
C PRO A 59 -28.61 -5.73 -9.79
N GLY A 60 -27.28 -5.69 -9.58
CA GLY A 60 -26.43 -4.65 -10.15
C GLY A 60 -26.14 -3.42 -9.30
N GLU A 61 -25.83 -3.58 -8.02
CA GLU A 61 -25.19 -2.50 -7.26
C GLU A 61 -23.68 -2.54 -7.53
N GLN A 62 -23.25 -1.69 -8.47
CA GLN A 62 -21.84 -1.40 -8.72
C GLN A 62 -21.32 -0.67 -7.48
N PRO A 63 -20.26 -1.16 -6.80
CA PRO A 63 -19.71 -0.47 -5.64
C PRO A 63 -19.28 0.92 -6.07
N ASP A 64 -19.86 1.91 -5.42
CA ASP A 64 -19.63 3.33 -5.52
C ASP A 64 -18.16 3.66 -5.18
N HIS A 65 -17.30 3.50 -6.21
CA HIS A 65 -15.88 3.84 -6.23
C HIS A 65 -15.57 5.30 -5.82
N ALA A 66 -16.56 6.17 -5.65
CA ALA A 66 -16.37 7.56 -5.27
C ALA A 66 -16.07 7.75 -3.76
N THR A 67 -16.40 6.78 -2.91
CA THR A 67 -16.28 6.95 -1.45
C THR A 67 -14.93 6.48 -0.90
N SER A 68 -14.09 5.84 -1.72
CA SER A 68 -12.79 5.26 -1.32
C SER A 68 -11.60 5.93 -2.02
N LEU A 69 -11.59 7.26 -2.09
CA LEU A 69 -10.49 8.06 -2.68
C LEU A 69 -9.99 9.21 -1.81
N GLU A 70 -10.56 9.40 -0.61
CA GLU A 70 -10.11 10.45 0.33
C GLU A 70 -9.18 9.94 1.45
N GLY A 71 -8.82 8.65 1.41
CA GLY A 71 -7.75 8.11 2.25
C GLY A 71 -6.36 8.49 1.70
N PRO A 72 -5.28 8.34 2.50
CA PRO A 72 -3.93 8.25 1.94
C PRO A 72 -3.95 7.27 0.76
N PRO A 73 -3.09 7.41 -0.28
CA PRO A 73 -2.98 6.43 -1.35
C PRO A 73 -2.38 5.14 -0.78
N CYS A 74 -3.14 4.45 0.07
CA CYS A 74 -2.76 3.18 0.62
C CYS A 74 -3.26 2.13 -0.35
N CYS A 75 -2.25 1.64 -1.04
CA CYS A 75 -2.17 0.33 -1.64
C CYS A 75 -2.94 0.14 -2.94
N PHE A 76 -2.37 -0.67 -3.81
CA PHE A 76 -2.98 -0.98 -5.11
C PHE A 76 -4.33 -1.68 -4.97
N ALA A 77 -4.54 -2.52 -3.96
CA ALA A 77 -5.80 -3.27 -3.83
C ALA A 77 -7.04 -2.41 -3.58
N ALA A 78 -6.87 -1.15 -3.19
CA ALA A 78 -7.99 -0.22 -3.00
C ALA A 78 -8.53 0.34 -4.32
N SER A 79 -7.68 0.46 -5.34
CA SER A 79 -8.02 1.07 -6.63
C SER A 79 -7.91 0.12 -7.82
N CYS A 80 -7.33 -1.07 -7.63
CA CYS A 80 -7.32 -2.11 -8.63
C CYS A 80 -8.56 -3.00 -8.53
N LEU A 81 -9.13 -3.37 -9.68
CA LEU A 81 -10.29 -4.24 -9.83
C LEU A 81 -9.93 -5.71 -9.65
N SER A 82 -8.77 -6.08 -10.17
CA SER A 82 -8.27 -7.45 -10.15
C SER A 82 -6.75 -7.45 -10.17
N TRP A 83 -6.16 -8.50 -9.64
CA TRP A 83 -4.74 -8.76 -9.72
C TRP A 83 -4.45 -10.24 -9.54
N GLU A 84 -3.39 -10.70 -10.19
CA GLU A 84 -2.91 -12.06 -10.11
C GLU A 84 -1.40 -12.13 -10.27
N LEU A 85 -0.81 -13.22 -9.76
CA LEU A 85 0.59 -13.52 -9.98
C LEU A 85 0.70 -14.44 -11.19
N ASP A 86 1.57 -14.08 -12.13
CA ASP A 86 1.80 -14.89 -13.31
C ASP A 86 2.39 -16.27 -12.97
N ASN A 87 2.45 -17.15 -13.98
CA ASN A 87 2.99 -18.49 -13.82
C ASN A 87 4.50 -18.52 -13.47
N SER A 88 5.24 -17.44 -13.72
CA SER A 88 6.64 -17.35 -13.29
C SER A 88 6.77 -17.04 -11.80
N GLY A 89 5.68 -16.63 -11.14
CA GLY A 89 5.67 -16.27 -9.74
C GLY A 89 6.35 -14.92 -9.49
N ARG A 90 6.50 -14.08 -10.52
CA ARG A 90 7.32 -12.87 -10.53
C ARG A 90 6.56 -11.63 -10.98
N ILE A 91 5.69 -11.76 -11.98
CA ILE A 91 4.96 -10.62 -12.54
C ILE A 91 3.61 -10.53 -11.85
N LEU A 92 3.38 -9.41 -11.17
CA LEU A 92 2.05 -9.04 -10.69
C LEU A 92 1.30 -8.36 -11.83
N GLU A 93 0.28 -9.03 -12.34
CA GLU A 93 -0.61 -8.51 -13.37
C GLU A 93 -1.87 -8.00 -12.68
N GLY A 94 -2.45 -6.90 -13.17
CA GLY A 94 -3.66 -6.35 -12.59
C GLY A 94 -4.31 -5.31 -13.48
N VAL A 95 -5.58 -5.03 -13.19
CA VAL A 95 -6.38 -4.01 -13.86
C VAL A 95 -6.72 -2.93 -12.84
N CYS A 96 -6.23 -1.71 -13.05
CA CYS A 96 -6.38 -0.61 -12.11
C CYS A 96 -7.07 0.60 -12.75
N TRP A 97 -7.67 1.43 -11.90
CA TRP A 97 -8.41 2.61 -12.35
C TRP A 97 -7.49 3.81 -12.55
N ASN A 98 -7.49 4.38 -13.75
CA ASN A 98 -6.81 5.63 -14.05
C ASN A 98 -7.83 6.79 -14.10
N LYS A 99 -7.66 7.79 -13.23
CA LYS A 99 -8.49 9.01 -13.25
C LYS A 99 -8.08 9.89 -14.41
N LYS A 100 -8.93 10.00 -15.45
CA LYS A 100 -8.66 10.87 -16.59
C LYS A 100 -8.90 12.34 -16.28
N ASP A 101 -9.95 12.64 -15.52
CA ASP A 101 -10.32 14.01 -15.21
C ASP A 101 -11.03 14.16 -13.86
N GLN A 102 -11.24 15.41 -13.46
CA GLN A 102 -11.92 15.75 -12.21
C GLN A 102 -13.44 15.56 -12.27
N ARG A 103 -14.01 15.16 -13.41
CA ARG A 103 -15.45 14.93 -13.59
C ARG A 103 -15.85 13.48 -13.30
N GLY A 104 -14.89 12.64 -12.92
CA GLY A 104 -15.14 11.25 -12.57
C GLY A 104 -15.09 10.31 -13.78
N HIS A 105 -14.41 10.67 -14.86
CA HIS A 105 -14.10 9.72 -15.92
C HIS A 105 -12.88 8.86 -15.52
N TRP A 106 -13.08 7.54 -15.57
CA TRP A 106 -12.09 6.54 -15.20
C TRP A 106 -11.86 5.58 -16.36
N ASP A 107 -10.60 5.27 -16.62
CA ASP A 107 -10.19 4.22 -17.53
C ASP A 107 -9.72 3.00 -16.76
N LYS A 108 -9.98 1.81 -17.30
CA LYS A 108 -9.31 0.59 -16.86
C LYS A 108 -7.96 0.49 -17.57
N VAL A 109 -6.90 0.33 -16.80
CA VAL A 109 -5.54 0.18 -17.31
C VAL A 109 -5.02 -1.18 -16.87
N GLU A 110 -4.63 -2.00 -17.83
CA GLU A 110 -3.87 -3.22 -17.58
C GLU A 110 -2.43 -2.86 -17.22
N SER A 111 -1.92 -3.49 -16.17
CA SER A 111 -0.65 -3.15 -15.57
C SER A 111 0.10 -4.41 -15.19
N ARG A 112 1.40 -4.44 -15.48
CA ARG A 112 2.29 -5.57 -15.19
C ARG A 112 3.54 -5.08 -14.45
N LEU A 113 3.70 -5.51 -13.20
CA LEU A 113 4.82 -5.11 -12.35
C LEU A 113 5.72 -6.30 -12.06
N ASP A 114 7.01 -6.20 -12.38
CA ASP A 114 8.00 -7.22 -11.97
C ASP A 114 8.32 -7.05 -10.48
N LEU A 115 7.85 -7.99 -9.66
CA LEU A 115 8.06 -7.98 -8.22
C LEU A 115 9.54 -8.17 -7.84
N SER A 116 10.41 -8.63 -8.75
CA SER A 116 11.86 -8.68 -8.50
C SER A 116 12.45 -7.30 -8.27
N ASN A 117 11.79 -6.26 -8.78
CA ASN A 117 12.19 -4.88 -8.54
C ASN A 117 11.72 -4.37 -7.16
N CYS A 118 10.76 -5.06 -6.54
CA CYS A 118 10.05 -4.61 -5.35
C CYS A 118 10.29 -5.48 -4.10
N VAL A 119 10.69 -6.72 -4.29
CA VAL A 119 10.77 -7.74 -3.23
C VAL A 119 12.16 -8.34 -3.21
N GLY A 120 12.73 -8.40 -2.02
CA GLY A 120 14.00 -9.05 -1.73
C GLY A 120 13.84 -10.27 -0.86
N ASN A 121 14.85 -11.13 -0.90
CA ASN A 121 15.01 -12.23 0.06
C ASN A 121 16.20 -11.92 0.97
N PHE A 122 15.94 -11.72 2.25
CA PHE A 122 16.96 -11.50 3.27
C PHE A 122 16.97 -12.68 4.23
N ASP A 123 17.96 -13.57 4.08
CA ASP A 123 18.13 -14.78 4.91
C ASP A 123 16.88 -15.67 5.00
N GLY A 124 16.21 -15.90 3.86
CA GLY A 124 14.99 -16.72 3.80
C GLY A 124 13.72 -15.97 4.19
N VAL A 125 13.77 -14.64 4.37
CA VAL A 125 12.63 -13.77 4.69
C VAL A 125 12.35 -12.84 3.51
N LEU A 126 11.08 -12.77 3.07
CA LEU A 126 10.65 -11.81 2.06
C LEU A 126 10.49 -10.42 2.69
N VAL A 127 11.08 -9.42 2.05
CA VAL A 127 11.03 -8.02 2.48
C VAL A 127 10.78 -7.10 1.29
N ALA A 128 10.16 -5.94 1.55
CA ALA A 128 10.09 -4.88 0.56
C ALA A 128 11.50 -4.32 0.31
N ALA A 129 11.97 -4.39 -0.93
CA ALA A 129 13.30 -3.92 -1.31
C ALA A 129 13.34 -3.49 -2.78
N ALA A 130 13.81 -2.28 -3.04
CA ALA A 130 14.13 -1.83 -4.39
C ALA A 130 15.27 -2.70 -4.95
N ASN A 131 15.12 -3.21 -6.18
CA ASN A 131 16.05 -4.18 -6.79
C ASN A 131 16.27 -5.44 -5.94
N GLY A 132 15.26 -5.89 -5.19
CA GLY A 132 15.43 -6.98 -4.23
C GLY A 132 15.75 -8.34 -4.87
N ALA A 133 15.37 -8.55 -6.13
CA ALA A 133 15.66 -9.74 -6.93
C ALA A 133 15.33 -11.08 -6.24
N TYR A 134 14.25 -11.12 -5.43
CA TYR A 134 13.89 -12.33 -4.68
C TYR A 134 13.74 -13.58 -5.58
N SER A 135 13.28 -13.39 -6.82
CA SER A 135 13.09 -14.46 -7.82
C SER A 135 14.35 -15.26 -8.13
N GLN A 136 15.54 -14.73 -7.83
CA GLN A 136 16.83 -15.44 -7.98
C GLN A 136 17.08 -16.49 -6.89
N SER A 137 16.42 -16.35 -5.73
CA SER A 137 16.67 -17.18 -4.54
C SER A 137 15.41 -17.75 -3.91
N CYS A 138 14.24 -17.42 -4.45
CA CYS A 138 12.95 -17.96 -4.06
C CYS A 138 12.28 -18.71 -5.22
N SER A 139 11.42 -19.67 -4.88
CA SER A 139 10.64 -20.45 -5.84
C SER A 139 9.26 -20.79 -5.27
N GLN A 140 8.42 -21.42 -6.10
CA GLN A 140 7.06 -21.85 -5.71
C GLN A 140 6.23 -20.71 -5.11
N CYS A 141 6.26 -19.57 -5.79
CA CYS A 141 5.54 -18.40 -5.35
C CYS A 141 4.06 -18.50 -5.68
N SER A 142 3.22 -18.04 -4.76
CA SER A 142 1.78 -17.93 -4.92
C SER A 142 1.26 -16.66 -4.25
N LEU A 143 0.15 -16.15 -4.76
CA LEU A 143 -0.51 -14.96 -4.24
C LEU A 143 -1.87 -15.33 -3.68
N SER A 144 -2.16 -14.85 -2.47
CA SER A 144 -3.48 -14.99 -1.85
C SER A 144 -3.91 -13.62 -1.31
N GLY A 145 -4.96 -13.05 -1.88
CA GLY A 145 -5.29 -11.65 -1.67
C GLY A 145 -4.12 -10.77 -2.10
N THR A 146 -3.51 -10.06 -1.15
CA THR A 146 -2.33 -9.21 -1.38
C THR A 146 -1.04 -9.81 -0.81
N THR A 147 -1.11 -11.00 -0.20
CA THR A 147 0.04 -11.66 0.43
C THR A 147 0.74 -12.58 -0.55
N LEU A 148 1.98 -12.23 -0.90
CA LEU A 148 2.88 -13.08 -1.66
C LEU A 148 3.52 -14.10 -0.71
N THR A 149 3.47 -15.37 -1.10
CA THR A 149 4.09 -16.49 -0.38
C THR A 149 5.05 -17.19 -1.31
N CYS A 150 6.29 -17.45 -0.87
CA CYS A 150 7.28 -18.20 -1.63
C CYS A 150 8.08 -19.16 -0.73
N LEU A 151 8.83 -20.08 -1.33
CA LEU A 151 9.92 -20.80 -0.66
C LEU A 151 11.25 -20.12 -0.95
N CYS A 152 11.88 -19.53 0.06
CA CYS A 152 13.08 -18.71 -0.09
C CYS A 152 14.30 -19.36 0.55
N LYS A 153 15.42 -19.42 -0.18
CA LYS A 153 16.67 -20.02 0.30
C LYS A 153 17.36 -19.08 1.30
N THR A 154 17.97 -19.67 2.31
CA THR A 154 18.97 -18.99 3.17
C THR A 154 20.36 -19.06 2.49
N PRO A 155 21.35 -18.26 2.91
CA PRO A 155 22.72 -18.34 2.41
C PRO A 155 23.36 -19.72 2.60
N LYS A 156 22.87 -20.52 3.55
CA LYS A 156 23.36 -21.88 3.82
C LYS A 156 22.87 -22.92 2.79
N GLY A 157 22.04 -22.53 1.82
CA GLY A 157 21.60 -23.40 0.73
C GLY A 157 20.62 -24.50 1.15
N THR A 158 20.05 -24.43 2.37
CA THR A 158 18.99 -25.33 2.83
C THR A 158 17.75 -25.23 1.94
N PRO A 159 16.85 -26.24 1.97
CA PRO A 159 15.55 -26.13 1.33
C PRO A 159 14.89 -24.80 1.72
N GLY A 160 14.32 -24.10 0.75
CA GLY A 160 13.77 -22.77 0.99
C GLY A 160 12.70 -22.82 2.09
N SER A 161 12.78 -21.91 3.05
CA SER A 161 11.75 -21.72 4.07
C SER A 161 10.57 -20.97 3.47
N LYS A 162 9.36 -21.31 3.90
CA LYS A 162 8.17 -20.55 3.53
C LYS A 162 8.29 -19.12 4.09
N ALA A 163 8.20 -18.15 3.19
CA ALA A 163 8.31 -16.74 3.49
C ALA A 163 7.12 -16.00 2.88
N THR A 164 6.65 -14.95 3.56
CA THR A 164 5.46 -14.19 3.16
C THR A 164 5.71 -12.70 3.25
N VAL A 165 5.12 -11.93 2.34
CA VAL A 165 5.12 -10.47 2.40
C VAL A 165 3.78 -9.94 1.88
N ASP A 166 3.24 -8.92 2.55
CA ASP A 166 2.04 -8.23 2.07
C ASP A 166 2.44 -7.16 1.05
N LEU A 167 2.04 -7.35 -0.22
CA LEU A 167 2.32 -6.43 -1.30
C LEU A 167 1.62 -5.09 -1.10
N ASN A 168 0.46 -5.07 -0.43
CA ASN A 168 -0.25 -3.82 -0.17
C ASN A 168 0.58 -2.84 0.67
N ALA A 169 1.52 -3.33 1.48
CA ALA A 169 2.35 -2.48 2.31
C ALA A 169 3.30 -1.54 1.52
N PHE A 170 3.58 -1.81 0.24
CA PHE A 170 4.53 -1.02 -0.56
C PHE A 170 4.20 -0.92 -2.06
N VAL A 171 3.34 -1.79 -2.59
CA VAL A 171 2.82 -1.68 -3.95
C VAL A 171 1.65 -0.71 -3.96
N GLN A 172 1.71 0.27 -4.83
CA GLN A 172 0.75 1.35 -4.97
C GLN A 172 0.18 1.34 -6.38
N ASP A 173 -0.97 1.97 -6.54
CA ASP A 173 -1.48 2.36 -7.85
C ASP A 173 -1.06 3.79 -8.15
N TYR A 174 -0.52 4.00 -9.35
CA TYR A 174 -0.10 5.28 -9.86
C TYR A 174 -0.74 5.52 -11.22
N ASN A 175 -1.90 6.19 -11.24
CA ASN A 175 -2.68 6.48 -12.44
C ASN A 175 -3.05 5.21 -13.25
N GLY A 176 -3.56 4.19 -12.56
CA GLY A 176 -3.90 2.89 -13.14
C GLY A 176 -2.70 1.97 -13.38
N ARG A 177 -1.49 2.35 -12.94
CA ARG A 177 -0.26 1.57 -13.10
C ARG A 177 0.27 1.13 -11.75
N LEU A 178 0.44 -0.17 -11.57
CA LEU A 178 1.11 -0.74 -10.41
C LEU A 178 2.54 -0.17 -10.29
N LYS A 179 2.87 0.29 -9.09
CA LYS A 179 4.14 0.94 -8.77
C LYS A 179 4.70 0.39 -7.46
N CYS A 180 6.01 0.29 -7.38
CA CYS A 180 6.73 0.12 -6.12
C CYS A 180 8.01 0.97 -6.18
N PHE A 181 8.36 1.69 -5.11
CA PHE A 181 9.55 2.55 -5.11
C PHE A 181 9.60 3.46 -6.37
N ASP A 182 10.66 3.38 -7.17
CA ASP A 182 10.83 4.10 -8.44
C ASP A 182 10.40 3.29 -9.68
N TYR A 183 9.87 2.08 -9.49
CA TYR A 183 9.42 1.20 -10.57
C TYR A 183 7.94 1.38 -10.82
N VAL A 184 7.59 1.78 -12.04
CA VAL A 184 6.21 1.84 -12.53
C VAL A 184 6.05 0.77 -13.60
N SER A 185 4.92 0.06 -13.58
CA SER A 185 4.59 -0.91 -14.62
C SER A 185 4.58 -0.27 -16.01
N GLY A 186 5.24 -0.95 -16.95
CA GLY A 186 5.12 -0.65 -18.37
C GLY A 186 3.71 -0.99 -18.85
N GLY A 187 3.19 -0.19 -19.80
CA GLY A 187 1.95 -0.56 -20.49
C GLY A 187 2.28 -1.64 -21.51
N ALA A 188 1.39 -2.61 -21.70
CA ALA A 188 1.40 -3.39 -22.93
C ALA A 188 0.90 -2.46 -24.04
N ASP A 189 1.82 -1.87 -24.80
CA ASP A 189 1.48 -1.17 -26.05
C ASP A 189 1.14 -2.19 -27.15
#